data_AF-A0A150AHQ1-F1
#
_entry.id   AF-A0A150AHQ1-F1
#
_cell.length_a   1.000
_cell.length_b   1.000
_cell.length_c   1.000
_cell.angle_alpha   90.00
_cell.angle_beta   90.00
_cell.angle_gamma   90.00
#
_symmetry.space_group_name_H-M   'P 1'
#
loop_
_entity.id
_entity.type
_entity.pdbx_description
1 polymer ?
#
loop_
_entity_poly.entity_id
_entity_poly.type
_entity_poly.pdbx_seq_one_letter_code
_entity_poly.pdbx_strand_id
1 'polypeptide(L)'
;MPTNTQNQTNFDIIKQLNYHQENNQVFFNEHDGGNEKEFAFVKQVFHFANQNPEVIKDYCRTNTLSYFASNQWVYSAVTSKEGSQWHTFIFEEIKRVVGLVNNQDVELDALSQLWGISTLEIYYDNHDLYNEIMEFMTVHLDLRKGEDYNVLFLKLMDFLVRGHDENEFKDFSRSERWLKRLVFFANKSPLKIKLQAREVLETVGYQYGVASLSLMENLKKCFI
;
A
#
# COMPACT_ATOMS: atom_id res chain seq x y z
N MET A 1 -40.14 -8.52 -9.00
CA MET A 1 -39.67 -8.37 -7.61
C MET A 1 -38.34 -9.12 -7.45
N PRO A 2 -37.19 -8.47 -7.68
CA PRO A 2 -35.87 -9.00 -7.35
C PRO A 2 -35.28 -8.17 -6.19
N THR A 3 -35.58 -8.51 -4.94
CA THR A 3 -35.08 -7.71 -3.78
C THR A 3 -34.59 -8.56 -2.60
N ASN A 4 -34.80 -9.88 -2.60
CA ASN A 4 -34.46 -10.71 -1.44
C ASN A 4 -33.08 -11.40 -1.57
N THR A 5 -32.74 -11.89 -2.76
CA THR A 5 -31.48 -12.62 -2.97
C THR A 5 -30.26 -11.69 -2.91
N GLN A 6 -30.35 -10.52 -3.55
CA GLN A 6 -29.25 -9.55 -3.62
C GLN A 6 -28.92 -8.94 -2.25
N ASN A 7 -29.94 -8.67 -1.43
CA ASN A 7 -29.75 -8.23 -0.04
C ASN A 7 -29.09 -9.34 0.82
N GLN A 8 -29.46 -10.61 0.63
CA GLN A 8 -28.80 -11.72 1.33
C GLN A 8 -27.33 -11.88 0.93
N THR A 9 -26.99 -11.75 -0.36
CA THR A 9 -25.59 -11.79 -0.82
C THR A 9 -24.78 -10.59 -0.28
N ASN A 10 -25.42 -9.42 -0.17
CA ASN A 10 -24.79 -8.21 0.36
C ASN A 10 -24.42 -8.33 1.85
N PHE A 11 -25.32 -8.88 2.67
CA PHE A 11 -25.03 -9.15 4.09
C PHE A 11 -23.96 -10.23 4.28
N ASP A 12 -23.79 -11.13 3.30
CA ASP A 12 -22.83 -12.22 3.37
C ASP A 12 -21.38 -11.73 3.24
N ILE A 13 -21.09 -10.81 2.31
CA ILE A 13 -19.72 -10.30 2.10
C ILE A 13 -19.21 -9.48 3.29
N ILE A 14 -20.01 -8.54 3.80
CA ILE A 14 -19.61 -7.75 4.98
C ILE A 14 -19.41 -8.66 6.20
N LYS A 15 -20.25 -9.68 6.37
CA LYS A 15 -20.10 -10.66 7.44
C LYS A 15 -18.82 -11.49 7.29
N GLN A 16 -18.46 -11.89 6.08
CA GLN A 16 -17.21 -12.60 5.80
C GLN A 16 -15.99 -11.71 6.05
N LEU A 17 -16.02 -10.44 5.65
CA LEU A 17 -14.94 -9.48 5.94
C LEU A 17 -14.76 -9.29 7.47
N ASN A 18 -15.86 -9.11 8.21
CA ASN A 18 -15.81 -9.05 9.68
C ASN A 18 -15.26 -10.35 10.29
N TYR A 19 -15.67 -11.51 9.75
CA TYR A 19 -15.14 -12.81 10.19
C TYR A 19 -13.62 -12.90 10.00
N HIS A 20 -13.09 -12.48 8.85
CA HIS A 20 -11.64 -12.47 8.61
C HIS A 20 -10.92 -11.63 9.66
N GLN A 21 -11.45 -10.46 10.01
CA GLN A 21 -10.88 -9.60 11.03
C GLN A 21 -10.94 -10.21 12.44
N GLU A 22 -12.10 -10.71 12.85
CA GLU A 22 -12.29 -11.35 14.17
C GLU A 22 -11.38 -12.59 14.36
N ASN A 23 -11.02 -13.25 13.26
CA ASN A 23 -10.14 -14.41 13.26
C ASN A 23 -8.68 -14.08 12.90
N ASN A 24 -8.31 -12.79 12.88
CA ASN A 24 -6.95 -12.32 12.59
C ASN A 24 -6.37 -12.85 11.26
N GLN A 25 -7.22 -12.94 10.22
CA GLN A 25 -6.84 -13.43 8.90
C GLN A 25 -6.39 -12.27 8.01
N VAL A 26 -5.12 -12.32 7.60
CA VAL A 26 -4.48 -11.33 6.72
C VAL A 26 -4.47 -11.88 5.31
N PHE A 27 -4.77 -11.04 4.32
CA PHE A 27 -4.57 -11.40 2.93
C PHE A 27 -3.12 -11.16 2.55
N PHE A 28 -2.36 -12.22 2.27
CA PHE A 28 -1.03 -12.07 1.69
C PHE A 28 -1.13 -12.26 0.18
N ASN A 29 -0.90 -11.18 -0.56
CA ASN A 29 -0.68 -11.27 -2.01
C ASN A 29 0.73 -11.84 -2.26
N GLU A 30 0.99 -13.06 -1.78
CA GLU A 30 2.23 -13.76 -2.11
C GLU A 30 2.15 -14.20 -3.56
N HIS A 31 3.06 -13.65 -4.36
CA HIS A 31 3.19 -13.85 -5.81
C HIS A 31 3.42 -15.31 -6.26
N ASP A 32 3.37 -16.30 -5.38
CA ASP A 32 3.74 -17.70 -5.69
C ASP A 32 2.84 -18.76 -4.99
N GLY A 33 1.55 -18.49 -4.83
CA GLY A 33 0.59 -19.56 -4.48
C GLY A 33 -0.52 -19.19 -3.50
N GLY A 34 -1.08 -17.98 -3.61
CA GLY A 34 -2.27 -17.61 -2.85
C GLY A 34 -3.36 -18.68 -2.94
N ASN A 35 -4.03 -18.92 -1.83
CA ASN A 35 -5.05 -19.96 -1.73
C ASN A 35 -6.20 -19.64 -2.69
N GLU A 36 -6.60 -20.58 -3.56
CA GLU A 36 -7.69 -20.39 -4.53
C GLU A 36 -8.96 -19.80 -3.91
N LYS A 37 -9.22 -20.15 -2.63
CA LYS A 37 -10.36 -19.62 -1.87
C LYS A 37 -10.25 -18.11 -1.59
N GLU A 38 -9.05 -17.63 -1.30
CA GLU A 38 -8.79 -16.21 -1.03
C GLU A 38 -8.95 -15.39 -2.30
N PHE A 39 -8.41 -15.87 -3.43
CA PHE A 39 -8.64 -15.25 -4.73
C PHE A 39 -10.12 -15.25 -5.12
N ALA A 40 -10.84 -16.35 -4.85
CA ALA A 40 -12.28 -16.41 -5.10
C ALA A 40 -13.04 -15.39 -4.23
N PHE A 41 -12.64 -15.21 -2.97
CA PHE A 41 -13.25 -14.22 -2.09
C PHE A 41 -12.95 -12.78 -2.54
N VAL A 42 -11.70 -12.47 -2.91
CA VAL A 42 -11.32 -11.14 -3.46
C VAL A 42 -12.18 -10.78 -4.68
N LYS A 43 -12.45 -11.74 -5.58
CA LYS A 43 -13.36 -11.52 -6.73
C LYS A 43 -14.80 -11.24 -6.28
N GLN A 44 -15.30 -11.94 -5.26
CA GLN A 44 -16.63 -11.68 -4.70
C GLN A 44 -16.71 -10.29 -4.06
N VAL A 45 -15.67 -9.88 -3.33
CA VAL A 45 -15.55 -8.53 -2.75
C VAL A 45 -15.56 -7.47 -3.87
N PHE A 46 -14.83 -7.69 -4.97
CA PHE A 46 -14.83 -6.78 -6.11
C PHE A 46 -16.21 -6.63 -6.76
N HIS A 47 -16.89 -7.75 -7.04
CA HIS A 47 -18.25 -7.72 -7.59
C HIS A 47 -19.24 -7.03 -6.65
N PHE A 48 -19.14 -7.30 -5.35
CA PHE A 48 -19.96 -6.65 -4.33
C PHE A 48 -19.70 -5.14 -4.27
N ALA A 49 -18.43 -4.72 -4.29
CA ALA A 49 -18.02 -3.32 -4.30
C ALA A 49 -18.65 -2.57 -5.49
N ASN A 50 -18.59 -3.14 -6.69
CA ASN A 50 -19.17 -2.52 -7.89
C ASN A 50 -20.71 -2.42 -7.84
N GLN A 51 -21.37 -3.37 -7.17
CA GLN A 51 -22.82 -3.33 -6.99
C GLN A 51 -23.26 -2.37 -5.86
N ASN A 52 -22.40 -2.17 -4.86
CA ASN A 52 -22.71 -1.44 -3.63
C ASN A 52 -21.56 -0.49 -3.21
N PRO A 53 -21.22 0.52 -4.03
CA PRO A 53 -19.98 1.26 -3.86
C PRO A 53 -19.93 2.06 -2.56
N GLU A 54 -21.03 2.67 -2.14
CA GLU A 54 -21.05 3.44 -0.88
C GLU A 54 -20.96 2.53 0.34
N VAL A 55 -21.56 1.33 0.29
CA VAL A 55 -21.50 0.36 1.40
C VAL A 55 -20.06 -0.08 1.66
N ILE A 56 -19.29 -0.38 0.61
CA ILE A 56 -17.90 -0.82 0.77
C ILE A 56 -16.97 0.34 1.20
N LYS A 57 -17.23 1.58 0.74
CA LYS A 57 -16.51 2.77 1.21
C LYS A 57 -16.77 3.02 2.69
N ASP A 58 -18.03 2.97 3.11
CA ASP A 58 -18.42 3.16 4.51
C ASP A 58 -17.88 2.04 5.40
N TYR A 59 -17.84 0.80 4.89
CA TYR A 59 -17.17 -0.31 5.57
C TYR A 59 -15.70 0.03 5.85
N CYS A 60 -14.91 0.41 4.83
CA CYS A 60 -13.49 0.73 5.03
C CYS A 60 -13.27 1.87 6.03
N ARG A 61 -14.15 2.88 6.02
CA ARG A 61 -14.05 4.07 6.89
C ARG A 61 -14.40 3.80 8.35
N THR A 62 -15.35 2.90 8.59
CA THR A 62 -15.87 2.61 9.93
C THR A 62 -15.22 1.39 10.57
N ASN A 63 -14.60 0.53 9.75
CA ASN A 63 -13.91 -0.64 10.25
C ASN A 63 -12.71 -0.27 11.12
N THR A 64 -12.48 -1.07 12.16
CA THR A 64 -11.36 -0.87 13.08
C THR A 64 -10.04 -1.13 12.34
N LEU A 65 -9.14 -0.15 12.38
CA LEU A 65 -7.83 -0.26 11.75
C LEU A 65 -6.85 -0.95 12.70
N SER A 66 -6.21 -2.00 12.20
CA SER A 66 -5.15 -2.77 12.87
C SER A 66 -4.37 -3.54 11.81
N TYR A 67 -3.30 -4.23 12.21
CA TYR A 67 -2.59 -5.16 11.33
C TYR A 67 -3.51 -6.20 10.65
N PHE A 68 -4.57 -6.64 11.34
CA PHE A 68 -5.53 -7.64 10.85
C PHE A 68 -6.78 -7.04 10.21
N ALA A 69 -6.76 -5.74 9.90
CA ALA A 69 -7.93 -5.06 9.35
C ALA A 69 -8.31 -5.69 8.00
N SER A 70 -9.58 -6.07 7.91
CA SER A 70 -10.16 -6.66 6.69
C SER A 70 -10.18 -5.69 5.49
N ASN A 71 -9.89 -4.39 5.71
CA ASN A 71 -9.68 -3.40 4.66
C ASN A 71 -8.68 -3.87 3.60
N GLN A 72 -7.67 -4.64 3.98
CA GLN A 72 -6.67 -5.16 3.05
C GLN A 72 -7.30 -6.01 1.93
N TRP A 73 -8.32 -6.82 2.26
CA TRP A 73 -9.07 -7.63 1.29
C TRP A 73 -9.82 -6.76 0.30
N VAL A 74 -10.43 -5.68 0.79
CA VAL A 74 -11.14 -4.71 -0.03
C VAL A 74 -10.19 -4.00 -0.98
N TYR A 75 -9.07 -3.50 -0.45
CA TYR A 75 -8.08 -2.80 -1.27
C TYR A 75 -7.49 -3.71 -2.34
N SER A 76 -7.20 -4.97 -2.02
CA SER A 76 -6.77 -5.94 -3.02
C SER A 76 -7.81 -6.18 -4.10
N ALA A 77 -9.08 -6.32 -3.72
CA ALA A 77 -10.17 -6.51 -4.67
C ALA A 77 -10.33 -5.33 -5.63
N VAL A 78 -10.34 -4.10 -5.12
CA VAL A 78 -10.64 -2.91 -5.92
C VAL A 78 -9.42 -2.34 -6.64
N THR A 79 -8.20 -2.83 -6.36
CA THR A 79 -6.98 -2.54 -7.14
C THR A 79 -6.66 -3.60 -8.20
N SER A 80 -7.57 -4.54 -8.43
CA SER A 80 -7.46 -5.50 -9.53
C SER A 80 -7.54 -4.82 -10.90
N LYS A 81 -7.18 -5.54 -11.96
CA LYS A 81 -7.21 -5.06 -13.36
C LYS A 81 -8.54 -4.45 -13.82
N GLU A 82 -9.65 -4.87 -13.21
CA GLU A 82 -10.99 -4.37 -13.54
C GLU A 82 -11.38 -3.15 -12.69
N GLY A 83 -10.52 -2.73 -11.76
CA GLY A 83 -10.79 -1.79 -10.68
C GLY A 83 -10.48 -0.33 -10.95
N SER A 84 -10.24 0.09 -12.20
CA SER A 84 -9.77 1.45 -12.51
C SER A 84 -10.65 2.59 -11.95
N GLN A 85 -11.97 2.38 -11.86
CA GLN A 85 -12.92 3.32 -11.27
C GLN A 85 -12.70 3.59 -9.75
N TRP A 86 -11.94 2.72 -9.07
CA TRP A 86 -11.66 2.79 -7.64
C TRP A 86 -10.35 3.51 -7.30
N HIS A 87 -9.53 3.88 -8.29
CA HIS A 87 -8.21 4.46 -8.06
C HIS A 87 -8.25 5.73 -7.19
N THR A 88 -9.23 6.62 -7.41
CA THR A 88 -9.41 7.81 -6.56
C THR A 88 -9.74 7.44 -5.12
N PHE A 89 -10.64 6.48 -4.90
CA PHE A 89 -10.98 6.01 -3.56
C PHE A 89 -9.79 5.39 -2.84
N ILE A 90 -8.98 4.58 -3.55
CA ILE A 90 -7.76 4.01 -3.00
C ILE A 90 -6.79 5.10 -2.54
N PHE A 91 -6.61 6.15 -3.33
CA PHE A 91 -5.76 7.26 -2.90
C PHE A 91 -6.35 8.03 -1.69
N GLU A 92 -7.67 8.20 -1.63
CA GLU A 92 -8.33 8.76 -0.44
C GLU A 92 -8.11 7.90 0.81
N GLU A 93 -8.15 6.58 0.70
CA GLU A 93 -7.89 5.68 1.82
C GLU A 93 -6.43 5.70 2.26
N ILE A 94 -5.47 5.76 1.33
CA ILE A 94 -4.05 6.00 1.66
C ILE A 94 -3.93 7.29 2.49
N LYS A 95 -4.53 8.38 2.02
CA LYS A 95 -4.50 9.67 2.73
C LYS A 95 -5.13 9.58 4.12
N ARG A 96 -6.28 8.92 4.23
CA ARG A 96 -7.01 8.76 5.49
C ARG A 96 -6.20 7.94 6.50
N VAL A 97 -5.73 6.75 6.13
CA VAL A 97 -5.00 5.86 7.03
C VAL A 97 -3.69 6.51 7.49
N VAL A 98 -2.93 7.10 6.56
CA VAL A 98 -1.71 7.86 6.90
C VAL A 98 -2.02 9.03 7.83
N GLY A 99 -3.11 9.76 7.59
CA GLY A 99 -3.56 10.85 8.46
C GLY A 99 -3.86 10.39 9.88
N LEU A 100 -4.62 9.31 10.04
CA LEU A 100 -4.96 8.74 11.35
C LEU A 100 -3.72 8.30 12.13
N VAL A 101 -2.77 7.62 11.48
CA VAL A 101 -1.50 7.21 12.09
C VAL A 101 -0.67 8.43 12.52
N ASN A 102 -0.64 9.47 11.68
CA ASN A 102 0.13 10.69 11.96
C ASN A 102 -0.44 11.51 13.11
N ASN A 103 -1.75 11.49 13.27
CA ASN A 103 -2.46 12.15 14.36
C ASN A 103 -2.48 11.32 15.65
N GLN A 104 -1.95 10.10 15.62
CA GLN A 104 -2.00 9.14 16.73
C GLN A 104 -3.43 8.69 17.08
N ASP A 105 -4.36 8.79 16.12
CA ASP A 105 -5.73 8.30 16.26
C ASP A 105 -5.79 6.76 16.18
N VAL A 106 -4.79 6.14 15.55
CA VAL A 106 -4.59 4.69 15.45
C VAL A 106 -3.11 4.34 15.61
N GLU A 107 -2.82 3.08 15.92
CA GLU A 107 -1.46 2.57 16.05
C GLU A 107 -0.71 2.53 14.71
N LEU A 108 0.62 2.51 14.78
CA LEU A 108 1.50 2.52 13.60
C LEU A 108 1.31 1.28 12.72
N ASP A 109 1.00 0.13 13.32
CA ASP A 109 0.74 -1.13 12.62
C ASP A 109 -0.49 -1.08 11.70
N ALA A 110 -1.40 -0.11 11.92
CA ALA A 110 -2.54 0.14 11.05
C ALA A 110 -2.14 0.48 9.62
N LEU A 111 -0.89 0.89 9.35
CA LEU A 111 -0.40 1.07 7.97
C LEU A 111 -0.35 -0.25 7.19
N SER A 112 -0.22 -1.41 7.85
CA SER A 112 -0.12 -2.71 7.19
C SER A 112 -1.36 -3.07 6.37
N GLN A 113 -2.53 -2.52 6.68
CA GLN A 113 -3.73 -2.70 5.85
C GLN A 113 -3.52 -2.22 4.40
N LEU A 114 -2.65 -1.24 4.19
CA LEU A 114 -2.37 -0.66 2.87
C LEU A 114 -1.54 -1.62 2.00
N TRP A 115 -1.00 -2.70 2.56
CA TRP A 115 -0.36 -3.79 1.78
C TRP A 115 -1.35 -4.58 0.92
N GLY A 116 -2.66 -4.28 0.99
CA GLY A 116 -3.63 -4.79 0.02
C GLY A 116 -3.60 -4.05 -1.30
N ILE A 117 -2.98 -2.87 -1.37
CA ILE A 117 -3.04 -1.98 -2.53
C ILE A 117 -1.98 -2.38 -3.57
N SER A 118 -2.42 -2.90 -4.71
CA SER A 118 -1.56 -2.93 -5.90
C SER A 118 -1.62 -1.59 -6.61
N THR A 119 -0.47 -0.99 -6.96
CA THR A 119 -0.43 0.23 -7.78
C THR A 119 -0.12 -0.04 -9.25
N LEU A 120 0.07 -1.31 -9.65
CA LEU A 120 0.41 -1.69 -11.02
C LEU A 120 -0.60 -1.11 -12.03
N GLU A 121 -1.88 -1.38 -11.81
CA GLU A 121 -2.94 -0.90 -12.70
C GLU A 121 -3.09 0.64 -12.60
N ILE A 122 -2.86 1.24 -11.44
CA ILE A 122 -2.86 2.71 -11.27
C ILE A 122 -1.74 3.34 -12.11
N TYR A 123 -0.54 2.76 -12.10
CA TYR A 123 0.61 3.24 -12.87
C TYR A 123 0.32 3.27 -14.36
N TYR A 124 -0.35 2.23 -14.89
CA TYR A 124 -0.69 2.11 -16.29
C TYR A 124 -1.88 2.95 -16.72
N ASP A 125 -2.96 2.96 -15.92
CA ASP A 125 -4.18 3.68 -16.26
C ASP A 125 -4.07 5.17 -15.99
N ASN A 126 -3.37 5.57 -14.92
CA ASN A 126 -3.26 6.95 -14.47
C ASN A 126 -1.93 7.23 -13.76
N HIS A 127 -0.88 7.38 -14.56
CA HIS A 127 0.47 7.64 -14.07
C HIS A 127 0.61 8.96 -13.27
N ASP A 128 -0.25 9.96 -13.50
CA ASP A 128 -0.24 11.19 -12.68
C ASP A 128 -0.73 10.91 -11.25
N LEU A 129 -1.81 10.14 -11.11
CA LEU A 129 -2.30 9.70 -9.80
C LEU A 129 -1.30 8.78 -9.09
N TYR A 130 -0.64 7.88 -9.82
CA TYR A 130 0.47 7.10 -9.26
C TYR A 130 1.55 8.00 -8.66
N ASN A 131 2.01 9.01 -9.40
CA ASN A 131 3.01 9.96 -8.89
C ASN A 131 2.49 10.81 -7.74
N GLU A 132 1.20 11.14 -7.73
CA GLU A 132 0.57 11.84 -6.61
C GLU A 132 0.57 10.99 -5.34
N ILE A 133 0.28 9.68 -5.46
CA ILE A 133 0.40 8.71 -4.36
C ILE A 133 1.84 8.68 -3.85
N MET A 134 2.83 8.53 -4.74
CA MET A 134 4.24 8.43 -4.35
C MET A 134 4.79 9.72 -3.73
N GLU A 135 4.39 10.89 -4.25
CA GLU A 135 4.73 12.18 -3.64
C GLU A 135 4.08 12.32 -2.26
N PHE A 136 2.80 11.93 -2.13
CA PHE A 136 2.12 11.93 -0.84
C PHE A 136 2.86 11.07 0.19
N MET A 137 3.26 9.84 -0.18
CA MET A 137 3.99 8.93 0.71
C MET A 137 5.36 9.51 1.11
N THR A 138 6.13 10.03 0.16
CA THR A 138 7.47 10.59 0.45
C THR A 138 7.42 11.88 1.27
N VAL A 139 6.39 12.71 1.14
CA VAL A 139 6.19 13.90 1.98
C VAL A 139 5.94 13.54 3.45
N HIS A 140 5.37 12.36 3.71
CA HIS A 140 5.07 11.90 5.07
C HIS A 140 6.22 11.16 5.75
N LEU A 141 7.34 10.91 5.05
CA LEU A 141 8.59 10.51 5.67
C LEU A 141 9.14 11.68 6.49
N ASP A 142 9.41 11.45 7.77
CA ASP A 142 9.92 12.47 8.69
C ASP A 142 10.79 11.81 9.75
N LEU A 143 12.10 12.07 9.71
CA LEU A 143 13.06 11.51 10.66
C LEU A 143 12.73 11.82 12.13
N ARG A 144 11.95 12.89 12.39
CA ARG A 144 11.51 13.25 13.75
C ARG A 144 10.48 12.28 14.33
N LYS A 145 9.81 11.48 13.49
CA LYS A 145 8.83 10.47 13.92
C LYS A 145 9.44 9.14 14.38
N GLY A 146 10.78 9.02 14.34
CA GLY A 146 11.49 7.83 14.83
C GLY A 146 11.77 6.78 13.76
N GLU A 147 12.65 5.84 14.08
CA GLU A 147 13.15 4.82 13.15
C GLU A 147 12.03 3.90 12.64
N ASP A 148 11.22 3.35 13.55
CA ASP A 148 10.17 2.38 13.22
C ASP A 148 9.12 2.94 12.26
N TYR A 149 8.68 4.19 12.50
CA TYR A 149 7.75 4.89 11.61
C TYR A 149 8.30 5.00 10.19
N ASN A 150 9.55 5.47 10.05
CA ASN A 150 10.14 5.70 8.73
C ASN A 150 10.43 4.38 8.01
N VAL A 151 10.91 3.36 8.74
CA VAL A 151 11.13 2.02 8.17
C VAL A 151 9.82 1.42 7.68
N LEU A 152 8.73 1.50 8.47
CA LEU A 152 7.43 0.95 8.05
C LEU A 152 6.86 1.68 6.84
N PHE A 153 6.95 3.02 6.79
CA PHE A 153 6.56 3.79 5.62
C PHE A 153 7.36 3.42 4.37
N LEU A 154 8.68 3.26 4.51
CA LEU A 154 9.53 2.89 3.38
C LEU A 154 9.26 1.44 2.91
N LYS A 155 8.92 0.52 3.82
CA LYS A 155 8.47 -0.83 3.45
C LYS A 155 7.13 -0.81 2.71
N LEU A 156 6.19 0.02 3.15
CA LEU A 156 4.92 0.22 2.43
C LEU A 156 5.18 0.84 1.06
N MET A 157 6.05 1.83 0.96
CA MET A 157 6.44 2.42 -0.33
C MET A 157 7.09 1.38 -1.25
N ASP A 158 8.01 0.57 -0.73
CA ASP A 158 8.62 -0.52 -1.49
C ASP A 158 7.55 -1.47 -2.03
N PHE A 159 6.59 -1.89 -1.19
CA PHE A 159 5.46 -2.68 -1.63
C PHE A 159 4.64 -2.00 -2.74
N LEU A 160 4.34 -0.71 -2.59
CA LEU A 160 3.58 0.04 -3.60
C LEU A 160 4.32 0.18 -4.93
N VAL A 161 5.66 0.11 -4.96
CA VAL A 161 6.45 0.18 -6.21
C VAL A 161 6.82 -1.20 -6.78
N ARG A 162 6.49 -2.30 -6.09
CA ARG A 162 6.75 -3.65 -6.62
C ARG A 162 5.85 -3.96 -7.81
N GLY A 163 6.39 -4.72 -8.76
CA GLY A 163 5.66 -5.23 -9.91
C GLY A 163 5.74 -4.35 -11.17
N HIS A 164 6.29 -3.15 -11.06
CA HIS A 164 6.64 -2.32 -12.22
C HIS A 164 8.02 -2.77 -12.74
N ASP A 165 8.15 -3.11 -14.02
CA ASP A 165 9.45 -3.54 -14.57
C ASP A 165 10.45 -2.36 -14.55
N GLU A 166 11.72 -2.61 -14.24
CA GLU A 166 12.81 -1.63 -14.38
C GLU A 166 12.86 -1.05 -15.81
N ASN A 167 12.45 -1.84 -16.82
CA ASN A 167 12.33 -1.41 -18.21
C ASN A 167 11.11 -0.51 -18.48
N GLU A 168 10.18 -0.39 -17.54
CA GLU A 168 8.99 0.46 -17.65
C GLU A 168 9.27 1.85 -17.07
N PHE A 169 10.20 1.95 -16.12
CA PHE A 169 10.76 3.21 -15.60
C PHE A 169 11.88 3.79 -16.49
N LYS A 170 11.68 3.82 -17.81
CA LYS A 170 12.68 4.37 -18.74
C LYS A 170 12.85 5.87 -18.68
N ASP A 171 11.80 6.59 -18.24
CA ASP A 171 11.83 8.04 -18.05
C ASP A 171 11.35 8.41 -16.65
N PHE A 172 12.29 8.85 -15.82
CA PHE A 172 12.03 9.30 -14.45
C PHE A 172 11.57 10.76 -14.36
N SER A 173 11.42 11.49 -15.49
CA SER A 173 11.09 12.92 -15.48
C SER A 173 9.81 13.23 -14.69
N ARG A 174 8.79 12.37 -14.78
CA ARG A 174 7.52 12.50 -14.07
C ARG A 174 7.61 12.09 -12.59
N SER A 175 8.56 11.23 -12.26
CA SER A 175 8.81 10.67 -10.93
C SER A 175 9.90 11.42 -10.15
N GLU A 176 10.56 12.39 -10.78
CA GLU A 176 11.82 12.98 -10.30
C GLU A 176 11.69 13.57 -8.89
N ARG A 177 10.52 14.15 -8.57
CA ARG A 177 10.29 14.85 -7.31
C ARG A 177 10.33 13.90 -6.12
N TRP A 178 9.54 12.83 -6.14
CA TRP A 178 9.48 11.87 -5.04
C TRP A 178 10.76 11.02 -4.98
N LEU A 179 11.38 10.72 -6.14
CA LEU A 179 12.67 10.04 -6.21
C LEU A 179 13.80 10.86 -5.56
N LYS A 180 13.88 12.17 -5.84
CA LYS A 180 14.87 13.06 -5.19
C LYS A 180 14.71 13.09 -3.67
N ARG A 181 13.47 13.04 -3.15
CA ARG A 181 13.24 12.91 -1.71
C ARG A 181 13.77 11.58 -1.18
N LEU A 182 13.48 10.46 -1.83
CA LEU A 182 14.03 9.17 -1.43
C LEU A 182 15.57 9.14 -1.45
N VAL A 183 16.20 9.76 -2.45
CA VAL A 183 17.66 9.91 -2.52
C VAL A 183 18.19 10.65 -1.28
N PHE A 184 17.50 11.69 -0.81
CA PHE A 184 17.87 12.35 0.43
C PHE A 184 17.88 11.36 1.61
N PHE A 185 16.82 10.54 1.77
CA PHE A 185 16.77 9.54 2.84
C PHE A 185 17.85 8.45 2.68
N ALA A 186 18.07 7.96 1.45
CA ALA A 186 19.09 6.98 1.09
C ALA A 186 20.54 7.47 1.30
N ASN A 187 20.74 8.79 1.46
CA ASN A 187 22.06 9.39 1.67
C ASN A 187 22.27 9.93 3.08
N LYS A 188 21.23 10.50 3.70
CA LYS A 188 21.36 11.34 4.91
C LYS A 188 20.70 10.77 6.16
N SER A 189 19.91 9.70 6.05
CA SER A 189 19.21 9.12 7.20
C SER A 189 20.09 8.18 8.05
N PRO A 190 19.65 7.83 9.27
CA PRO A 190 20.17 6.69 10.03
C PRO A 190 20.19 5.39 9.20
N LEU A 191 21.10 4.48 9.55
CA LEU A 191 21.43 3.34 8.71
C LEU A 191 20.24 2.47 8.30
N LYS A 192 19.31 2.12 9.21
CA LYS A 192 18.15 1.28 8.83
C LYS A 192 17.23 1.97 7.83
N ILE A 193 16.88 3.23 8.09
CA ILE A 193 16.08 4.06 7.19
C ILE A 193 16.80 4.22 5.84
N LYS A 194 18.13 4.41 5.89
CA LYS A 194 18.97 4.54 4.70
C LYS A 194 18.92 3.29 3.83
N LEU A 195 19.05 2.10 4.43
CA LEU A 195 18.99 0.82 3.73
C LEU A 195 17.60 0.60 3.13
N GLN A 196 16.53 0.86 3.88
CA GLN A 196 15.17 0.68 3.37
C GLN A 196 14.85 1.67 2.23
N ALA A 197 15.31 2.92 2.30
CA ALA A 197 15.13 3.89 1.21
C ALA A 197 15.90 3.49 -0.05
N ARG A 198 17.06 2.83 0.10
CA ARG A 198 17.81 2.27 -1.03
C ARG A 198 17.08 1.10 -1.65
N GLU A 199 16.47 0.23 -0.86
CA GLU A 199 15.67 -0.89 -1.37
C GLU A 199 14.54 -0.37 -2.28
N VAL A 200 13.79 0.66 -1.87
CA VAL A 200 12.75 1.29 -2.72
C VAL A 200 13.34 1.79 -4.04
N LEU A 201 14.50 2.45 -4.01
CA LEU A 201 15.17 2.99 -5.19
C LEU A 201 15.70 1.89 -6.12
N GLU A 202 16.21 0.80 -5.53
CA GLU A 202 16.66 -0.39 -6.24
C GLU A 202 15.48 -1.08 -6.94
N THR A 203 14.33 -1.24 -6.26
CA THR A 203 13.11 -1.83 -6.84
C THR A 203 12.63 -1.10 -8.10
N VAL A 204 12.84 0.21 -8.20
CA VAL A 204 12.46 1.01 -9.40
C VAL A 204 13.63 1.28 -10.35
N GLY A 205 14.80 0.68 -10.12
CA GLY A 205 15.99 0.86 -10.97
C GLY A 205 16.63 2.26 -10.91
N TYR A 206 16.31 3.09 -9.90
CA TYR A 206 16.78 4.46 -9.82
C TYR A 206 18.08 4.60 -9.00
N GLN A 207 19.20 4.86 -9.69
CA GLN A 207 20.52 4.97 -9.05
C GLN A 207 21.09 6.42 -9.02
N TYR A 208 20.42 7.37 -9.68
CA TYR A 208 20.96 8.72 -9.84
C TYR A 208 21.07 9.47 -8.50
N GLY A 209 22.27 9.95 -8.18
CA GLY A 209 22.54 10.72 -6.96
C GLY A 209 22.60 9.90 -5.67
N VAL A 210 22.49 8.57 -5.72
CA VAL A 210 22.66 7.70 -4.57
C VAL A 210 24.16 7.52 -4.29
N ALA A 211 24.62 8.00 -3.13
CA ALA A 211 26.03 7.89 -2.74
C ALA A 211 26.36 6.44 -2.32
N SER A 212 27.63 6.06 -2.31
CA SER A 212 28.03 4.81 -1.66
C SER A 212 27.84 4.90 -0.14
N LEU A 213 27.56 3.75 0.50
CA LEU A 213 27.61 3.66 1.96
C LEU A 213 29.06 3.84 2.43
N SER A 214 29.25 4.52 3.55
CA SER A 214 30.57 4.62 4.18
C SER A 214 31.04 3.24 4.67
N LEU A 215 32.36 3.09 4.88
CA LEU A 215 32.94 1.84 5.39
C LEU A 215 32.26 1.35 6.66
N MET A 216 31.99 2.26 7.62
CA MET A 216 31.36 1.90 8.89
C MET A 216 29.90 1.47 8.71
N GLU A 217 29.19 2.07 7.76
CA GLU A 217 27.82 1.66 7.42
C GLU A 217 27.79 0.29 6.75
N ASN A 218 28.75 0.00 5.87
CA ASN A 218 28.90 -1.33 5.27
C ASN A 218 29.21 -2.40 6.34
N LEU A 219 30.06 -2.09 7.32
CA LEU A 219 30.34 -3.01 8.43
C LEU A 219 29.09 -3.22 9.31
N LYS A 220 28.38 -2.15 9.65
CA LYS A 220 27.17 -2.23 10.48
C LYS A 220 26.00 -2.92 9.79
N LYS A 221 25.92 -2.87 8.46
CA LYS A 221 24.92 -3.59 7.67
C LYS A 221 24.93 -5.10 7.95
N CYS A 222 26.08 -5.70 8.27
CA CYS A 222 26.17 -7.13 8.59
C CYS A 222 25.53 -7.53 9.93
N PHE A 223 25.10 -6.57 10.75
CA PHE A 223 24.56 -6.78 12.09
C PHE A 223 23.10 -6.31 12.24
N ILE A 224 22.46 -5.92 11.13
CA ILE A 224 21.07 -5.47 11.04
C ILE A 224 20.35 -6.43 10.11
#